data_AF-A0A536HV84-F1
#
_entry.id   AF-A0A536HV84-F1
#
_cell.length_a   1.000
_cell.length_b   1.000
_cell.length_c   1.000
_cell.angle_alpha   90.00
_cell.angle_beta   90.00
_cell.angle_gamma   90.00
#
_symmetry.space_group_name_H-M   'P 1'
#
loop_
_entity.id
_entity.type
_entity.pdbx_description
1 polymer ?
#
loop_
_entity_poly.entity_id
_entity_poly.type
_entity_poly.pdbx_seq_one_letter_code
_entity_poly.pdbx_strand_id
1 'polypeptide(L)'
;MNGWVRRQSGQAVVLVAVAVLLLTAILALALDGGSIYLDRRQDQNAADAAALAGAELLMAVPVSYTNIHNQAMTMLLRNLPGTSAVGTVCETSCPGSATIGAPPGQAGEIVLGAGYWVKFSVTNSYNYQVTVWHTHAVALEFLHGFASTITLSVQATAQNANLPYAIVLLQDRPEYQYWPNFQINGAPGAVVLQGPTGSNPGDRGGIFSNEGIDPGNGTISFSPCPGATAGDLWAVWESGGDRTKLNQPGVLNCPQSGGSQPLAATHLDFPNYPMPAPPAVSFNGKTVVNGTSILCPGQYTNALAVQNSATGVLLPGIYEIQANGVSVQGTLRTLKHPDDDGLIGQATGCSLPDAQTVTAAMFNDPGVILEVRPDNMSGSTICNKHIFAAAANSTMTLAASPKYFNINIYIEVMPGWQTTCTNAPLGTNVVRFAGGSCYSIAGIVYGPADNMVMTGSGCGTGVGQVVAWTLTVNGNGTLNETYNPNLLPYMKGLVQ
;
A
#
# COMPACT_ATOMS: atom_id res chain seq x y z
N MET A 1 61.81 64.00 27.75
CA MET A 1 61.88 62.53 27.72
C MET A 1 60.81 61.97 28.65
N ASN A 2 59.82 61.32 28.02
CA ASN A 2 58.90 60.25 28.47
C ASN A 2 58.61 60.02 29.96
N GLY A 3 57.31 60.08 30.29
CA GLY A 3 56.77 59.60 31.56
C GLY A 3 55.29 59.20 31.52
N TRP A 4 54.79 58.70 30.38
CA TRP A 4 53.41 58.17 30.25
C TRP A 4 53.40 56.65 30.21
N VAL A 5 53.67 55.95 31.32
CA VAL A 5 53.21 54.55 31.51
C VAL A 5 53.21 54.27 33.01
N ARG A 6 52.04 54.11 33.63
CA ARG A 6 51.79 53.16 34.75
C ARG A 6 50.36 53.34 35.27
N ARG A 7 49.49 52.38 34.90
CA ARG A 7 48.41 51.76 35.71
C ARG A 7 47.43 50.97 34.81
N GLN A 8 47.89 49.87 34.22
CA GLN A 8 47.02 48.85 33.60
C GLN A 8 47.45 47.40 33.95
N SER A 9 48.36 47.19 34.91
CA SER A 9 48.99 45.88 35.17
C SER A 9 48.17 44.88 35.99
N GLY A 10 46.85 45.07 36.14
CA GLY A 10 45.97 44.16 36.88
C GLY A 10 44.64 43.85 36.20
N GLN A 11 44.15 44.76 35.35
CA GLN A 11 42.91 44.57 34.59
C GLN A 11 43.01 43.40 33.61
N ALA A 12 44.19 43.21 33.00
CA ALA A 12 44.43 42.09 32.08
C ALA A 12 44.23 40.73 32.77
N VAL A 13 44.66 40.57 34.02
CA VAL A 13 44.51 39.32 34.78
C VAL A 13 43.03 39.03 35.09
N VAL A 14 42.26 40.07 35.45
CA VAL A 14 40.81 39.94 35.70
C VAL A 14 40.05 39.58 34.42
N LEU A 15 40.36 40.23 33.30
CA LEU A 15 39.75 39.92 32.01
C LEU A 15 40.08 38.51 31.54
N VAL A 16 41.33 38.06 31.72
CA VAL A 16 41.72 36.68 31.39
C VAL A 16 41.00 35.67 32.29
N ALA A 17 40.89 35.94 33.59
CA ALA A 17 40.17 35.05 34.51
C ALA A 17 38.68 34.91 34.14
N VAL A 18 38.02 36.03 33.80
CA VAL A 18 36.62 36.02 33.34
C VAL A 18 36.49 35.34 31.98
N ALA A 19 37.41 35.59 31.04
CA ALA A 19 37.41 34.98 29.72
C ALA A 19 37.60 33.45 29.79
N VAL A 20 38.51 32.96 30.64
CA VAL A 20 38.71 31.52 30.85
C VAL A 20 37.44 30.89 31.42
N LEU A 21 36.82 31.51 32.44
CA LEU A 21 35.57 31.02 33.02
C LEU A 21 34.45 30.94 31.97
N LEU A 22 34.32 31.98 31.14
CA LEU A 22 33.32 32.05 30.09
C LEU A 22 33.57 31.00 28.99
N LEU A 23 34.82 30.83 28.56
CA LEU A 23 35.20 29.81 27.58
C LEU A 23 35.01 28.38 28.13
N THR A 24 35.29 28.14 29.40
CA THR A 24 35.04 26.83 30.03
C THR A 24 33.55 26.53 30.15
N ALA A 25 32.72 27.54 30.42
CA ALA A 25 31.27 27.38 30.46
C ALA A 25 30.69 27.05 29.07
N ILE A 26 31.18 27.71 28.01
CA ILE A 26 30.79 27.40 26.63
C ILE A 26 31.26 26.00 26.22
N LEU A 27 32.49 25.60 26.58
CA LEU A 27 33.00 24.27 26.28
C LEU A 27 32.17 23.17 26.95
N ALA A 28 31.80 23.37 28.22
CA ALA A 28 30.93 22.45 28.94
C ALA A 28 29.60 22.24 28.22
N LEU A 29 28.93 23.34 27.85
CA LEU A 29 27.68 23.30 27.08
C LEU A 29 27.86 22.63 25.71
N ALA A 30 28.99 22.87 25.02
CA ALA A 30 29.26 22.26 23.73
C ALA A 30 29.48 20.73 23.82
N LEU A 31 30.12 20.26 24.90
CA LEU A 31 30.32 18.82 25.14
C LEU A 31 29.01 18.13 25.51
N ASP A 32 28.24 18.71 26.43
CA ASP A 32 26.95 18.19 26.87
C ASP A 32 25.91 18.22 25.74
N GLY A 33 25.83 19.32 24.99
CA GLY A 33 24.97 19.41 23.79
C GLY A 33 25.40 18.43 22.68
N GLY A 34 26.72 18.23 22.52
CA GLY A 34 27.28 17.26 21.59
C GLY A 34 26.92 15.82 21.95
N SER A 35 27.02 15.44 23.22
CA SER A 35 26.67 14.08 23.66
C SER A 35 25.17 13.82 23.55
N ILE A 36 24.32 14.77 23.96
CA ILE A 36 22.86 14.69 23.81
C ILE A 36 22.46 14.50 22.34
N TYR A 37 23.10 15.24 21.43
CA TYR A 37 22.82 15.12 20.00
C TYR A 37 23.19 13.74 19.44
N LEU A 38 24.35 13.20 19.84
CA LEU A 38 24.80 11.87 19.42
C LEU A 38 23.88 10.78 19.97
N ASP A 39 23.49 10.90 21.24
CA ASP A 39 22.58 9.98 21.92
C ASP A 39 21.20 9.95 21.23
N ARG A 40 20.61 11.13 20.97
CA ARG A 40 19.35 11.24 20.21
C ARG A 40 19.44 10.60 18.83
N ARG A 41 20.57 10.74 18.14
CA ARG A 41 20.77 10.12 16.82
C ARG A 41 20.87 8.60 16.92
N GLN A 42 21.52 8.08 17.96
CA GLN A 42 21.59 6.65 18.22
C GLN A 42 20.20 6.08 18.54
N ASP A 43 19.42 6.77 19.38
CA ASP A 43 18.04 6.39 19.71
C ASP A 43 17.17 6.35 18.46
N GLN A 44 17.25 7.37 17.60
CA GLN A 44 16.48 7.42 16.36
C GLN A 44 16.84 6.26 15.43
N ASN A 45 18.13 5.97 15.23
CA ASN A 45 18.58 4.86 14.40
C ASN A 45 18.07 3.52 14.94
N ALA A 46 18.03 3.35 16.26
CA ALA A 46 17.52 2.15 16.90
C ALA A 46 15.99 2.02 16.73
N ALA A 47 15.25 3.11 16.94
CA ALA A 47 13.81 3.17 16.74
C ALA A 47 13.43 2.88 15.28
N ASP A 48 14.13 3.45 14.31
CA ASP A 48 13.93 3.23 12.87
C ASP A 48 14.15 1.76 12.49
N ALA A 49 15.24 1.15 12.96
CA ALA A 49 15.53 -0.27 12.73
C ALA A 49 14.46 -1.18 13.35
N ALA A 50 14.01 -0.87 14.56
CA ALA A 50 12.95 -1.60 15.24
C ALA A 50 11.60 -1.45 14.53
N ALA A 51 11.30 -0.23 14.04
CA ALA A 51 10.07 0.05 13.33
C ALA A 51 9.98 -0.77 12.04
N LEU A 52 11.03 -0.74 11.20
CA LEU A 52 11.11 -1.52 9.97
C LEU A 52 11.01 -3.03 10.23
N ALA A 53 11.63 -3.51 11.31
CA ALA A 53 11.60 -4.91 11.67
C ALA A 53 10.21 -5.37 12.10
N GLY A 54 9.49 -4.56 12.89
CA GLY A 54 8.10 -4.86 13.26
C GLY A 54 7.16 -4.80 12.06
N ALA A 55 7.28 -3.76 11.23
CA ALA A 55 6.44 -3.58 10.05
C ALA A 55 6.54 -4.76 9.05
N GLU A 56 7.70 -5.41 8.96
CA GLU A 56 7.90 -6.57 8.09
C GLU A 56 6.91 -7.72 8.35
N LEU A 57 6.48 -7.90 9.60
CA LEU A 57 5.58 -8.98 10.01
C LEU A 57 4.09 -8.58 10.04
N LEU A 58 3.74 -7.33 9.71
CA LEU A 58 2.35 -6.86 9.73
C LEU A 58 1.43 -7.58 8.73
N MET A 59 2.00 -8.16 7.68
CA MET A 59 1.25 -8.77 6.58
C MET A 59 1.11 -10.29 6.69
N ALA A 60 1.54 -10.88 7.81
CA ALA A 60 1.26 -12.28 8.10
C ALA A 60 -0.24 -12.43 8.39
N VAL A 61 -0.90 -13.45 7.84
CA VAL A 61 -2.30 -13.75 8.19
C VAL A 61 -2.44 -15.19 8.71
N PRO A 62 -2.97 -15.37 9.94
CA PRO A 62 -3.37 -14.31 10.87
C PRO A 62 -2.16 -13.54 11.45
N VAL A 63 -2.36 -12.26 11.75
CA VAL A 63 -1.32 -11.42 12.34
C VAL A 63 -0.96 -11.92 13.74
N SER A 64 0.34 -12.02 14.04
CA SER A 64 0.85 -12.33 15.38
C SER A 64 1.56 -11.12 15.97
N TYR A 65 0.84 -10.35 16.80
CA TYR A 65 1.41 -9.19 17.50
C TYR A 65 2.61 -9.58 18.38
N THR A 66 2.57 -10.75 18.99
CA THR A 66 3.70 -11.33 19.74
C THR A 66 4.95 -11.44 18.87
N ASN A 67 4.84 -11.98 17.65
CA ASN A 67 5.99 -12.13 16.76
C ASN A 67 6.50 -10.76 16.26
N ILE A 68 5.58 -9.85 15.90
CA ILE A 68 5.89 -8.48 15.49
C ILE A 68 6.70 -7.75 16.56
N HIS A 69 6.20 -7.73 17.80
CA HIS A 69 6.84 -7.02 18.92
C HIS A 69 8.19 -7.64 19.30
N ASN A 70 8.30 -8.97 19.31
CA ASN A 70 9.56 -9.65 19.59
C ASN A 70 10.62 -9.36 18.50
N GLN A 71 10.22 -9.31 17.23
CA GLN A 71 11.12 -8.95 16.13
C GLN A 71 11.60 -7.50 16.22
N ALA A 72 10.68 -6.56 16.48
CA ALA A 72 11.02 -5.15 16.70
C ALA A 72 11.96 -4.96 17.89
N MET A 73 11.66 -5.60 19.03
CA MET A 73 12.50 -5.54 20.23
C MET A 73 13.91 -6.06 19.97
N THR A 74 14.05 -7.19 19.27
CA THR A 74 15.36 -7.77 18.94
C THR A 74 16.23 -6.78 18.15
N MET A 75 15.64 -6.10 17.16
CA MET A 75 16.36 -5.11 16.36
C MET A 75 16.62 -3.81 17.12
N LEU A 76 15.74 -3.42 18.04
CA LEU A 76 15.95 -2.26 18.91
C LEU A 76 17.17 -2.44 19.81
N LEU A 77 17.20 -3.52 20.59
CA LEU A 77 18.25 -3.79 21.58
C LEU A 77 19.63 -3.95 20.95
N ARG A 78 19.71 -4.43 19.70
CA ARG A 78 20.97 -4.50 18.96
C ARG A 78 21.60 -3.12 18.71
N ASN A 79 20.81 -2.07 18.66
CA ASN A 79 21.25 -0.71 18.32
C ASN A 79 21.35 0.22 19.55
N LEU A 80 20.77 -0.16 20.70
CA LEU A 80 20.84 0.62 21.94
C LEU A 80 22.00 0.16 22.84
N PRO A 81 22.87 1.08 23.28
CA PRO A 81 24.04 0.77 24.09
C PRO A 81 23.63 0.44 25.53
N GLY A 82 24.35 -0.49 26.17
CA GLY A 82 24.13 -0.82 27.59
C GLY A 82 22.80 -1.53 27.89
N THR A 83 21.98 -1.80 26.87
CA THR A 83 20.81 -2.66 26.97
C THR A 83 21.23 -4.12 26.81
N SER A 84 20.54 -5.04 27.49
CA SER A 84 20.82 -6.47 27.39
C SER A 84 19.68 -7.19 26.67
N ALA A 85 20.04 -8.05 25.72
CA ALA A 85 19.12 -8.99 25.08
C ALA A 85 18.78 -10.14 26.03
N VAL A 86 17.82 -9.95 26.93
CA VAL A 86 17.30 -11.05 27.76
C VAL A 86 15.78 -11.01 27.77
N GLY A 87 15.17 -12.05 27.18
CA GLY A 87 13.76 -12.39 27.32
C GLY A 87 12.86 -11.87 26.21
N THR A 88 12.05 -12.77 25.67
CA THR A 88 10.83 -12.48 24.92
C THR A 88 9.93 -11.57 25.75
N VAL A 89 9.75 -10.32 25.33
CA VAL A 89 8.91 -9.33 26.02
C VAL A 89 7.44 -9.75 26.04
N CYS A 90 7.06 -10.68 25.18
CA CYS A 90 5.67 -11.01 24.93
C CYS A 90 5.17 -12.35 25.49
N GLU A 91 5.97 -13.17 26.18
CA GLU A 91 5.50 -14.51 26.62
C GLU A 91 4.50 -14.46 27.79
N THR A 92 4.59 -13.48 28.69
CA THR A 92 3.63 -13.33 29.83
C THR A 92 2.98 -11.95 29.92
N SER A 93 3.60 -10.90 29.36
CA SER A 93 3.12 -9.51 29.39
C SER A 93 2.26 -9.09 28.18
N CYS A 94 2.13 -9.92 27.14
CA CYS A 94 1.47 -9.51 25.89
C CYS A 94 0.61 -10.62 25.25
N PRO A 95 -0.58 -10.93 25.78
CA PRO A 95 -1.53 -11.75 25.04
C PRO A 95 -2.11 -10.91 23.88
N GLY A 96 -1.52 -11.02 22.68
CA GLY A 96 -2.11 -10.56 21.42
C GLY A 96 -2.50 -9.06 21.34
N SER A 97 -1.85 -8.18 22.11
CA SER A 97 -2.19 -6.75 22.11
C SER A 97 -1.48 -6.01 20.99
N ALA A 98 -2.21 -5.17 20.24
CA ALA A 98 -1.66 -4.35 19.16
C ALA A 98 -0.71 -3.25 19.65
N THR A 99 -0.83 -2.82 20.92
CA THR A 99 0.05 -1.82 21.53
C THR A 99 0.53 -2.31 22.88
N ILE A 100 1.83 -2.15 23.14
CA ILE A 100 2.49 -2.53 24.38
C ILE A 100 3.46 -1.43 24.82
N GLY A 101 3.64 -1.29 26.12
CA GLY A 101 4.38 -0.17 26.69
C GLY A 101 3.51 1.05 26.96
N ALA A 102 3.93 1.84 27.92
CA ALA A 102 3.31 3.11 28.29
C ALA A 102 4.41 4.20 28.39
N PRO A 103 4.05 5.48 28.39
CA PRO A 103 4.99 6.56 28.68
C PRO A 103 5.70 6.34 30.03
N PRO A 104 6.91 6.91 30.21
CA PRO A 104 7.65 6.71 31.44
C PRO A 104 6.92 7.12 32.71
N GLY A 105 6.99 6.28 33.74
CA GLY A 105 6.32 6.50 35.04
C GLY A 105 4.86 6.04 35.09
N GLN A 106 4.39 5.27 34.11
CA GLN A 106 3.04 4.70 34.07
C GLN A 106 3.05 3.16 34.21
N ALA A 107 1.94 2.60 34.71
CA ALA A 107 1.78 1.15 34.78
C ALA A 107 1.76 0.55 33.36
N GLY A 108 2.54 -0.50 33.12
CA GLY A 108 2.69 -1.14 31.80
C GLY A 108 3.86 -0.62 30.96
N GLU A 109 4.69 0.28 31.50
CA GLU A 109 5.96 0.71 30.91
C GLU A 109 6.93 -0.47 30.71
N ILE A 110 7.64 -0.47 29.57
CA ILE A 110 8.68 -1.45 29.26
C ILE A 110 10.04 -0.79 29.49
N VAL A 111 10.77 -1.28 30.51
CA VAL A 111 12.11 -0.81 30.88
C VAL A 111 13.17 -1.71 30.25
N LEU A 112 14.13 -1.14 29.53
CA LEU A 112 15.18 -1.90 28.81
C LEU A 112 16.53 -1.93 29.56
N GLY A 113 16.62 -1.23 30.69
CA GLY A 113 17.88 -0.97 31.39
C GLY A 113 18.63 0.23 30.82
N ALA A 114 19.75 0.60 31.45
CA ALA A 114 20.58 1.75 31.06
C ALA A 114 19.82 3.08 30.87
N GLY A 115 18.69 3.26 31.57
CA GLY A 115 17.87 4.47 31.45
C GLY A 115 16.99 4.52 30.20
N TYR A 116 16.74 3.40 29.53
CA TYR A 116 15.88 3.30 28.34
C TYR A 116 14.49 2.72 28.63
N TRP A 117 13.51 3.24 27.91
CA TRP A 117 12.12 2.76 27.90
C TRP A 117 11.54 2.77 26.50
N VAL A 118 10.51 1.95 26.27
CA VAL A 118 9.92 1.82 24.93
C VAL A 118 8.41 1.57 24.95
N LYS A 119 7.78 2.03 23.87
CA LYS A 119 6.41 1.69 23.48
C LYS A 119 6.41 1.20 22.04
N PHE A 120 5.72 0.09 21.80
CA PHE A 120 5.46 -0.45 20.47
C PHE A 120 3.96 -0.39 20.17
N SER A 121 3.60 -0.06 18.94
CA SER A 121 2.20 0.06 18.53
C SER A 121 2.02 -0.30 17.07
N VAL A 122 1.14 -1.27 16.81
CA VAL A 122 0.48 -1.42 15.51
C VAL A 122 -0.66 -0.40 15.50
N THR A 123 -0.51 0.68 14.73
CA THR A 123 -1.50 1.76 14.71
C THR A 123 -2.62 1.52 13.70
N ASN A 124 -2.34 0.72 12.68
CA ASN A 124 -3.26 0.20 11.68
C ASN A 124 -2.63 -1.06 11.05
N SER A 125 -3.32 -1.73 10.14
CA SER A 125 -2.90 -3.01 9.56
C SER A 125 -1.57 -2.99 8.79
N TYR A 126 -1.04 -1.80 8.47
CA TYR A 126 0.21 -1.63 7.72
C TYR A 126 1.21 -0.67 8.36
N ASN A 127 0.92 -0.06 9.52
CA ASN A 127 1.79 0.88 10.22
C ASN A 127 2.24 0.32 11.57
N TYR A 128 3.55 0.34 11.78
CA TYR A 128 4.18 -0.01 13.04
C TYR A 128 4.97 1.17 13.59
N GLN A 129 4.67 1.57 14.81
CA GLN A 129 5.29 2.69 15.50
C GLN A 129 6.10 2.22 16.71
N VAL A 130 7.29 2.79 16.85
CA VAL A 130 8.19 2.62 18.00
C VAL A 130 8.46 3.98 18.61
N THR A 131 8.31 4.09 19.92
CA THR A 131 8.70 5.29 20.67
C THR A 131 9.72 4.88 21.72
N VAL A 132 10.89 5.51 21.73
CA VAL A 132 11.98 5.23 22.66
C VAL A 132 12.21 6.47 23.52
N TRP A 133 12.36 6.26 24.82
CA TRP A 133 12.79 7.28 25.77
C TRP A 133 14.12 6.89 26.38
N HIS A 134 14.98 7.88 26.64
CA HIS A 134 16.26 7.67 27.29
C HIS A 134 16.54 8.79 28.31
N THR A 135 17.03 8.45 29.50
CA THR A 135 17.51 9.43 30.47
C THR A 135 19.02 9.61 30.33
N HIS A 136 19.42 10.71 29.69
CA HIS A 136 20.81 11.07 29.49
C HIS A 136 21.34 11.89 30.68
N ALA A 137 22.47 11.48 31.23
CA ALA A 137 23.17 12.21 32.29
C ALA A 137 24.00 13.35 31.69
N VAL A 138 23.84 14.56 32.22
CA VAL A 138 24.57 15.73 31.73
C VAL A 138 25.83 15.92 32.58
N ALA A 139 27.01 16.01 31.96
CA ALA A 139 28.27 15.81 32.66
C ALA A 139 28.78 17.08 33.35
N LEU A 140 28.48 18.27 32.83
CA LEU A 140 29.09 19.53 33.30
C LEU A 140 28.07 20.63 33.63
N GLU A 141 26.83 20.55 33.16
CA GLU A 141 25.79 21.56 33.42
C GLU A 141 25.25 21.60 34.86
N PHE A 142 25.34 20.50 35.64
CA PHE A 142 24.93 20.52 37.05
C PHE A 142 25.75 21.52 37.89
N LEU A 143 27.00 21.78 37.47
CA LEU A 143 27.90 22.75 38.10
C LEU A 143 27.35 24.19 38.03
N HIS A 144 26.38 24.43 37.14
CA HIS A 144 25.72 25.71 36.91
C HIS A 144 24.24 25.73 37.32
N GLY A 145 23.76 24.73 38.06
CA GLY A 145 22.40 24.69 38.64
C GLY A 145 21.31 24.07 37.76
N PHE A 146 21.67 23.44 36.64
CA PHE A 146 20.74 22.67 35.81
C PHE A 146 20.51 21.26 36.39
N ALA A 147 19.43 20.61 35.93
CA ALA A 147 19.16 19.23 36.27
C ALA A 147 20.32 18.32 35.81
N SER A 148 20.67 17.32 36.61
CA SER A 148 21.76 16.37 36.30
C SER A 148 21.40 15.38 35.18
N THR A 149 20.14 15.36 34.74
CA THR A 149 19.63 14.47 33.71
C THR A 149 18.61 15.16 32.82
N ILE A 150 18.53 14.71 31.56
CA ILE A 150 17.51 15.10 30.58
C ILE A 150 16.87 13.83 30.00
N THR A 151 15.56 13.86 29.77
CA THR A 151 14.87 12.77 29.08
C THR A 151 14.75 13.10 27.60
N LEU A 152 15.32 12.25 26.75
CA LEU A 152 15.17 12.27 25.31
C LEU A 152 14.00 11.38 24.92
N SER A 153 13.32 11.75 23.83
CA SER A 153 12.28 10.93 23.23
C SER A 153 12.38 10.98 21.73
N VAL A 154 12.37 9.81 21.10
CA VAL A 154 12.33 9.66 19.64
C VAL A 154 11.18 8.77 19.25
N GLN A 155 10.65 8.98 18.05
CA GLN A 155 9.58 8.17 17.49
C GLN A 155 9.95 7.82 16.05
N ALA A 156 9.66 6.57 15.69
CA ALA A 156 9.82 6.05 14.35
C ALA A 156 8.54 5.32 13.94
N THR A 157 8.04 5.58 12.73
CA THR A 157 6.93 4.84 12.15
C THR A 157 7.42 4.17 10.88
N ALA A 158 7.14 2.88 10.72
CA ALA A 158 7.40 2.16 9.49
C ALA A 158 6.09 1.62 8.92
N GLN A 159 6.01 1.58 7.59
CA GLN A 159 4.86 1.07 6.87
C GLN A 159 5.25 -0.17 6.09
N ASN A 160 4.34 -1.13 6.01
CA ASN A 160 4.42 -2.29 5.13
C ASN A 160 3.03 -2.67 4.62
N ALA A 161 2.75 -2.36 3.37
CA ALA A 161 1.45 -2.62 2.74
C ALA A 161 1.55 -3.59 1.55
N ASN A 162 2.61 -4.39 1.44
CA ASN A 162 2.80 -5.36 0.35
C ASN A 162 1.87 -6.60 0.48
N LEU A 163 0.58 -6.45 0.21
CA LEU A 163 -0.42 -7.47 0.48
C LEU A 163 -0.21 -8.77 -0.33
N PRO A 164 -0.07 -9.96 0.32
CA PRO A 164 0.27 -11.21 -0.37
C PRO A 164 -0.95 -11.95 -0.96
N TYR A 165 -1.95 -11.20 -1.46
CA TYR A 165 -3.22 -11.76 -1.94
C TYR A 165 -3.45 -11.44 -3.40
N ALA A 166 -4.13 -12.33 -4.12
CA ALA A 166 -4.59 -12.02 -5.48
C ALA A 166 -5.73 -10.99 -5.44
N ILE A 167 -6.63 -11.16 -4.47
CA ILE A 167 -7.80 -10.31 -4.30
C ILE A 167 -7.88 -9.89 -2.84
N VAL A 168 -8.00 -8.58 -2.61
CA VAL A 168 -8.14 -7.94 -1.30
C VAL A 168 -9.39 -7.10 -1.28
N LEU A 169 -10.27 -7.37 -0.32
CA LEU A 169 -11.57 -6.71 -0.24
C LEU A 169 -11.77 -6.08 1.14
N LEU A 170 -11.94 -4.76 1.14
CA LEU A 170 -11.70 -3.92 2.29
C LEU A 170 -12.98 -3.44 2.99
N GLN A 171 -14.16 -3.73 2.45
CA GLN A 171 -15.41 -3.29 3.07
C GLN A 171 -15.57 -3.83 4.48
N ASP A 172 -15.93 -2.93 5.39
CA ASP A 172 -16.25 -3.24 6.79
C ASP A 172 -17.75 -3.08 7.01
N ARG A 173 -18.32 -4.01 7.76
CA ARG A 173 -19.74 -4.06 8.09
C ARG A 173 -20.19 -2.79 8.84
N PRO A 174 -21.27 -2.12 8.39
CA PRO A 174 -22.09 -1.31 9.28
C PRO A 174 -22.81 -2.22 10.28
N GLU A 175 -22.87 -1.81 11.55
CA GLU A 175 -23.26 -2.58 12.76
C GLU A 175 -24.47 -3.56 12.64
N TYR A 176 -25.35 -3.47 11.62
CA TYR A 176 -26.58 -4.28 11.50
C TYR A 176 -26.88 -4.92 10.14
N GLN A 177 -25.99 -4.92 9.14
CA GLN A 177 -26.24 -5.60 7.86
C GLN A 177 -25.06 -6.43 7.39
N TYR A 178 -25.34 -7.68 6.99
CA TYR A 178 -24.36 -8.57 6.40
C TYR A 178 -24.33 -8.40 4.90
N TRP A 179 -23.16 -8.01 4.37
CA TRP A 179 -22.85 -7.95 2.95
C TRP A 179 -21.50 -8.63 2.76
N PRO A 180 -21.40 -9.76 2.02
CA PRO A 180 -20.11 -10.36 1.75
C PRO A 180 -19.33 -9.45 0.80
N ASN A 181 -18.03 -9.24 1.05
CA ASN A 181 -17.23 -8.38 0.18
C ASN A 181 -16.99 -9.03 -1.18
N PHE A 182 -16.93 -10.37 -1.19
CA PHE A 182 -16.80 -11.17 -2.39
C PHE A 182 -18.12 -11.86 -2.70
N GLN A 183 -18.58 -11.74 -3.94
CA GLN A 183 -19.74 -12.50 -4.41
C GLN A 183 -19.56 -13.00 -5.84
N ILE A 184 -20.03 -14.22 -6.11
CA ILE A 184 -20.22 -14.71 -7.49
C ILE A 184 -21.72 -14.79 -7.79
N ASN A 185 -22.17 -13.97 -8.74
CA ASN A 185 -23.56 -13.88 -9.18
C ASN A 185 -23.66 -14.30 -10.66
N GLY A 186 -23.32 -15.57 -10.90
CA GLY A 186 -23.35 -16.23 -12.21
C GLY A 186 -23.60 -17.72 -12.05
N ALA A 187 -24.21 -18.35 -13.06
CA ALA A 187 -24.58 -19.77 -13.03
C ALA A 187 -24.25 -20.44 -14.39
N PRO A 188 -23.07 -21.08 -14.56
CA PRO A 188 -21.95 -21.13 -13.61
C PRO A 188 -21.01 -19.92 -13.76
N GLY A 189 -20.78 -19.17 -12.69
CA GLY A 189 -19.66 -18.21 -12.61
C GLY A 189 -18.45 -18.88 -11.95
N ALA A 190 -17.22 -18.52 -12.35
CA ALA A 190 -16.03 -19.12 -11.76
C ALA A 190 -14.89 -18.12 -11.57
N VAL A 191 -14.10 -18.32 -10.53
CA VAL A 191 -12.80 -17.67 -10.34
C VAL A 191 -11.71 -18.74 -10.30
N VAL A 192 -10.68 -18.52 -11.10
CA VAL A 192 -9.48 -19.35 -11.14
C VAL A 192 -8.32 -18.49 -10.70
N LEU A 193 -7.71 -18.87 -9.58
CA LEU A 193 -6.49 -18.28 -9.06
C LEU A 193 -5.31 -19.17 -9.42
N GLN A 194 -4.29 -18.62 -10.05
CA GLN A 194 -3.13 -19.37 -10.53
C GLN A 194 -1.84 -18.60 -10.27
N GLY A 195 -0.72 -19.31 -10.29
CA GLY A 195 0.60 -18.70 -10.22
C GLY A 195 1.19 -18.51 -11.62
N PRO A 196 2.21 -17.66 -11.80
CA PRO A 196 2.91 -17.53 -13.07
C PRO A 196 3.42 -18.89 -13.54
N THR A 197 3.50 -19.08 -14.87
CA THR A 197 3.96 -20.33 -15.45
C THR A 197 5.35 -20.71 -14.92
N GLY A 198 5.47 -21.90 -14.31
CA GLY A 198 6.74 -22.39 -13.73
C GLY A 198 7.08 -21.85 -12.33
N SER A 199 6.18 -21.12 -11.67
CA SER A 199 6.39 -20.60 -10.32
C SER A 199 6.15 -21.63 -9.22
N ASN A 200 6.59 -21.31 -7.99
CA ASN A 200 6.32 -22.12 -6.81
C ASN A 200 4.79 -22.20 -6.62
N PRO A 201 4.19 -23.37 -6.39
CA PRO A 201 2.75 -23.45 -6.21
C PRO A 201 2.19 -22.63 -5.02
N GLY A 202 3.03 -22.16 -4.10
CA GLY A 202 2.65 -21.19 -3.06
C GLY A 202 2.39 -19.76 -3.57
N ASP A 203 2.75 -19.45 -4.82
CA ASP A 203 2.68 -18.10 -5.41
C ASP A 203 1.37 -17.88 -6.16
N ARG A 204 0.22 -18.24 -5.60
CA ARG A 204 -1.08 -18.12 -6.31
C ARG A 204 -1.98 -17.02 -5.82
N GLY A 205 -1.64 -16.46 -4.66
CA GLY A 205 -2.46 -15.48 -3.97
C GLY A 205 -3.82 -16.05 -3.56
N GLY A 206 -4.32 -15.66 -2.41
CA GLY A 206 -5.68 -15.98 -2.02
C GLY A 206 -6.66 -14.85 -2.26
N ILE A 207 -7.87 -15.05 -1.74
CA ILE A 207 -8.83 -13.97 -1.54
C ILE A 207 -8.81 -13.63 -0.05
N PHE A 208 -8.61 -12.35 0.24
CA PHE A 208 -8.75 -11.80 1.58
C PHE A 208 -9.99 -10.89 1.62
N SER A 209 -10.80 -11.02 2.67
CA SER A 209 -11.99 -10.22 2.91
C SER A 209 -12.03 -9.72 4.36
N ASN A 210 -12.25 -8.41 4.54
CA ASN A 210 -12.62 -7.83 5.84
C ASN A 210 -14.01 -8.27 6.34
N GLU A 211 -14.85 -8.84 5.49
CA GLU A 211 -16.12 -9.47 5.87
C GLU A 211 -16.15 -10.91 5.35
N GLY A 212 -17.26 -11.33 4.75
CA GLY A 212 -17.46 -12.70 4.26
C GLY A 212 -17.11 -12.88 2.80
N ILE A 213 -17.04 -14.15 2.39
CA ILE A 213 -16.87 -14.60 1.01
C ILE A 213 -18.07 -15.49 0.65
N ASP A 214 -19.01 -14.98 -0.15
CA ASP A 214 -20.14 -15.77 -0.65
C ASP A 214 -19.84 -16.30 -2.06
N PRO A 215 -19.60 -17.61 -2.23
CA PRO A 215 -19.40 -18.18 -3.56
C PRO A 215 -20.68 -18.15 -4.40
N GLY A 216 -21.85 -17.82 -3.82
CA GLY A 216 -23.13 -17.84 -4.51
C GLY A 216 -23.40 -19.20 -5.16
N ASN A 217 -23.63 -19.20 -6.48
CA ASN A 217 -23.77 -20.42 -7.29
C ASN A 217 -22.53 -20.73 -8.14
N GLY A 218 -21.41 -20.06 -7.85
CA GLY A 218 -20.16 -20.18 -8.60
C GLY A 218 -19.14 -21.09 -7.93
N THR A 219 -17.95 -21.13 -8.53
CA THR A 219 -16.81 -21.89 -8.00
C THR A 219 -15.57 -21.02 -7.87
N ILE A 220 -14.74 -21.33 -6.87
CA ILE A 220 -13.42 -20.74 -6.66
C ILE A 220 -12.42 -21.88 -6.74
N SER A 221 -11.38 -21.72 -7.55
CA SER A 221 -10.43 -22.80 -7.81
C SER A 221 -9.00 -22.30 -7.89
N PHE A 222 -8.08 -23.07 -7.32
CA PHE A 222 -6.65 -22.84 -7.48
C PHE A 222 -6.09 -23.75 -8.57
N SER A 223 -5.53 -23.16 -9.63
CA SER A 223 -5.05 -23.89 -10.81
C SER A 223 -3.54 -23.70 -11.05
N PRO A 224 -2.81 -24.75 -11.49
CA PRO A 224 -3.21 -26.17 -11.50
C PRO A 224 -3.47 -26.67 -10.07
N CYS A 225 -3.94 -27.91 -9.83
CA CYS A 225 -4.11 -28.45 -8.46
C CYS A 225 -2.93 -29.35 -8.02
N PRO A 226 -1.74 -28.83 -7.62
CA PRO A 226 -0.70 -29.62 -7.03
C PRO A 226 -1.08 -29.91 -5.58
N GLY A 227 -0.93 -31.17 -5.17
CA GLY A 227 -1.32 -31.64 -3.84
C GLY A 227 -0.48 -31.13 -2.66
N ALA A 228 0.17 -29.95 -2.73
CA ALA A 228 1.00 -29.49 -1.63
C ALA A 228 1.19 -27.96 -1.44
N THR A 229 0.71 -27.06 -2.30
CA THR A 229 0.86 -25.60 -2.07
C THR A 229 -0.04 -24.83 -3.06
N ALA A 230 -0.98 -24.05 -2.56
CA ALA A 230 -1.94 -23.25 -3.31
C ALA A 230 -2.33 -22.02 -2.47
N GLY A 231 -3.13 -21.08 -2.98
CA GLY A 231 -3.66 -20.03 -2.11
C GLY A 231 -4.70 -20.59 -1.12
N ASP A 232 -5.11 -19.77 -0.16
CA ASP A 232 -6.26 -20.03 0.72
C ASP A 232 -7.24 -18.86 0.64
N LEU A 233 -8.36 -18.96 1.35
CA LEU A 233 -9.31 -17.87 1.50
C LEU A 233 -9.27 -17.39 2.95
N TRP A 234 -9.35 -16.08 3.14
CA TRP A 234 -9.30 -15.45 4.44
C TRP A 234 -10.45 -14.48 4.61
N ALA A 235 -11.12 -14.57 5.76
CA ALA A 235 -12.22 -13.71 6.13
C ALA A 235 -12.09 -13.32 7.60
N VAL A 236 -12.28 -12.02 7.87
CA VAL A 236 -12.34 -11.53 9.25
C VAL A 236 -13.69 -11.89 9.86
N TRP A 237 -14.77 -11.77 9.08
CA TRP A 237 -16.11 -12.12 9.53
C TRP A 237 -16.88 -12.93 8.48
N GLU A 238 -16.92 -14.24 8.68
CA GLU A 238 -17.61 -15.16 7.79
C GLU A 238 -18.92 -15.64 8.41
N SER A 239 -20.04 -15.53 7.67
CA SER A 239 -21.32 -16.08 8.12
C SER A 239 -21.31 -17.62 8.11
N GLY A 240 -22.06 -18.25 9.04
CA GLY A 240 -22.19 -19.71 9.05
C GLY A 240 -22.84 -20.28 7.77
N GLY A 241 -23.71 -19.51 7.13
CA GLY A 241 -24.37 -19.89 5.88
C GLY A 241 -23.41 -19.94 4.70
N ASP A 242 -22.61 -18.89 4.50
CA ASP A 242 -21.66 -18.83 3.39
C ASP A 242 -20.48 -19.76 3.58
N ARG A 243 -20.01 -19.92 4.83
CA ARG A 243 -19.07 -20.98 5.19
C ARG A 243 -19.59 -22.36 4.81
N THR A 244 -20.88 -22.63 5.05
CA THR A 244 -21.48 -23.92 4.66
C THR A 244 -21.45 -24.08 3.14
N LYS A 245 -21.84 -23.05 2.38
CA LYS A 245 -21.80 -23.07 0.90
C LYS A 245 -20.38 -23.30 0.37
N LEU A 246 -19.41 -22.53 0.86
CA LEU A 246 -18.02 -22.56 0.40
C LEU A 246 -17.36 -23.93 0.59
N ASN A 247 -17.70 -24.62 1.68
CA ASN A 247 -17.16 -25.95 1.99
C ASN A 247 -17.98 -27.10 1.38
N GLN A 248 -19.00 -26.82 0.54
CA GLN A 248 -19.68 -27.88 -0.21
C GLN A 248 -18.73 -28.47 -1.27
N PRO A 249 -18.84 -29.78 -1.55
CA PRO A 249 -18.03 -30.43 -2.58
C PRO A 249 -18.16 -29.73 -3.94
N GLY A 250 -17.03 -29.31 -4.52
CA GLY A 250 -16.96 -28.72 -5.85
C GLY A 250 -17.13 -27.20 -5.92
N VAL A 251 -17.39 -26.52 -4.79
CA VAL A 251 -17.47 -25.05 -4.72
C VAL A 251 -16.08 -24.44 -4.60
N LEU A 252 -15.32 -24.85 -3.58
CA LEU A 252 -13.92 -24.47 -3.42
C LEU A 252 -13.00 -25.64 -3.77
N ASN A 253 -12.12 -25.43 -4.74
CA ASN A 253 -11.27 -26.47 -5.28
C ASN A 253 -9.78 -26.18 -5.00
N CYS A 254 -9.11 -27.15 -4.38
CA CYS A 254 -7.66 -27.17 -4.15
C CYS A 254 -7.11 -26.06 -3.24
N PRO A 255 -7.73 -25.74 -2.08
CA PRO A 255 -7.10 -24.87 -1.09
C PRO A 255 -5.79 -25.50 -0.56
N GLN A 256 -4.86 -24.67 -0.11
CA GLN A 256 -3.62 -25.16 0.50
C GLN A 256 -3.85 -25.76 1.88
N SER A 257 -4.58 -25.05 2.71
CA SER A 257 -4.86 -25.49 4.07
C SER A 257 -6.02 -26.47 4.06
N GLY A 258 -5.80 -27.64 4.66
CA GLY A 258 -6.88 -28.57 4.95
C GLY A 258 -7.85 -27.98 5.98
N GLY A 259 -9.12 -28.41 5.93
CA GLY A 259 -10.16 -27.97 6.87
C GLY A 259 -11.16 -27.00 6.25
N SER A 260 -11.92 -26.33 7.11
CA SER A 260 -12.98 -25.41 6.70
C SER A 260 -12.41 -24.05 6.32
N GLN A 261 -12.79 -23.57 5.15
CA GLN A 261 -12.47 -22.25 4.61
C GLN A 261 -13.66 -21.28 4.81
N PRO A 262 -13.46 -19.96 4.77
CA PRO A 262 -12.17 -19.29 4.81
C PRO A 262 -11.51 -19.42 6.20
N LEU A 263 -10.19 -19.35 6.19
CA LEU A 263 -9.36 -19.21 7.38
C LEU A 263 -9.67 -17.88 8.09
N ALA A 264 -9.52 -17.87 9.41
CA ALA A 264 -9.71 -16.65 10.20
C ALA A 264 -8.60 -15.63 9.88
N ALA A 265 -8.99 -14.37 9.80
CA ALA A 265 -8.08 -13.26 9.57
C ALA A 265 -8.33 -12.10 10.53
N THR A 266 -7.38 -11.16 10.55
CA THR A 266 -7.51 -9.88 11.24
C THR A 266 -7.81 -8.79 10.23
N HIS A 267 -8.58 -7.78 10.65
CA HIS A 267 -8.95 -6.63 9.85
C HIS A 267 -7.77 -5.98 9.13
N LEU A 268 -8.00 -5.58 7.88
CA LEU A 268 -7.05 -4.91 7.02
C LEU A 268 -7.57 -3.51 6.65
N ASP A 269 -6.93 -2.48 7.20
CA ASP A 269 -7.16 -1.08 6.80
C ASP A 269 -6.81 -0.80 5.33
N PHE A 270 -7.32 0.32 4.82
CA PHE A 270 -7.01 0.84 3.48
C PHE A 270 -5.50 1.07 3.29
N PRO A 271 -4.83 0.29 2.41
CA PRO A 271 -3.43 0.54 2.14
C PRO A 271 -3.32 1.87 1.38
N ASN A 272 -2.66 2.86 1.96
CA ASN A 272 -2.58 4.21 1.38
C ASN A 272 -1.49 4.30 0.30
N TYR A 273 -1.69 3.60 -0.83
CA TYR A 273 -0.75 3.70 -1.95
C TYR A 273 -0.70 5.13 -2.48
N PRO A 274 0.50 5.70 -2.71
CA PRO A 274 0.65 7.07 -3.18
C PRO A 274 -0.17 7.32 -4.44
N MET A 275 -0.97 8.37 -4.40
CA MET A 275 -1.64 8.89 -5.57
C MET A 275 -0.58 9.33 -6.62
N PRO A 276 -0.79 9.04 -7.90
CA PRO A 276 0.09 9.53 -8.97
C PRO A 276 0.17 11.06 -8.96
N ALA A 277 1.34 11.61 -9.31
CA ALA A 277 1.44 13.06 -9.47
C ALA A 277 0.63 13.50 -10.69
N PRO A 278 -0.26 14.51 -10.58
CA PRO A 278 -1.10 14.97 -11.68
C PRO A 278 -0.26 15.35 -12.92
N PRO A 279 -0.59 14.86 -14.12
CA PRO A 279 0.10 15.24 -15.35
C PRO A 279 -0.01 16.74 -15.65
N ALA A 280 1.06 17.35 -16.18
CA ALA A 280 1.07 18.77 -16.51
C ALA A 280 0.27 19.13 -17.78
N VAL A 281 -0.01 18.15 -18.64
CA VAL A 281 -0.69 18.36 -19.93
C VAL A 281 -2.14 17.91 -19.81
N SER A 282 -3.07 18.72 -20.33
CA SER A 282 -4.50 18.44 -20.33
C SER A 282 -5.06 18.28 -21.75
N PHE A 283 -5.99 17.36 -21.91
CA PHE A 283 -6.72 17.01 -23.12
C PHE A 283 -8.22 17.06 -22.85
N ASN A 284 -9.02 17.43 -23.85
CA ASN A 284 -10.48 17.42 -23.69
C ASN A 284 -10.97 15.99 -23.41
N GLY A 285 -10.75 15.07 -24.34
CA GLY A 285 -11.15 13.66 -24.33
C GLY A 285 -10.62 13.01 -25.60
N LYS A 286 -10.70 11.69 -25.73
CA LYS A 286 -10.35 11.04 -27.01
C LYS A 286 -11.19 9.80 -27.25
N THR A 287 -11.87 9.77 -28.39
CA THR A 287 -12.55 8.57 -28.90
C THR A 287 -11.77 8.03 -30.08
N VAL A 288 -11.21 6.83 -29.94
CA VAL A 288 -10.56 6.11 -31.03
C VAL A 288 -11.64 5.42 -31.84
N VAL A 289 -11.77 5.85 -33.09
CA VAL A 289 -12.77 5.35 -34.05
C VAL A 289 -12.04 4.72 -35.22
N ASN A 290 -12.22 3.42 -35.42
CA ASN A 290 -11.62 2.63 -36.52
C ASN A 290 -10.07 2.64 -36.55
N GLY A 291 -9.46 1.50 -36.84
CA GLY A 291 -7.99 1.38 -36.94
C GLY A 291 -7.27 1.65 -35.62
N THR A 292 -5.96 1.95 -35.70
CA THR A 292 -5.09 2.11 -34.54
C THR A 292 -4.78 3.58 -34.27
N SER A 293 -4.87 4.03 -33.02
CA SER A 293 -4.48 5.39 -32.61
C SER A 293 -3.69 5.38 -31.31
N ILE A 294 -2.68 6.24 -31.26
CA ILE A 294 -1.90 6.50 -30.05
C ILE A 294 -2.67 7.40 -29.09
N LEU A 295 -2.66 7.08 -27.80
CA LEU A 295 -3.22 7.86 -26.71
C LEU A 295 -2.05 8.42 -25.88
N CYS A 296 -2.10 9.70 -25.51
CA CYS A 296 -1.01 10.40 -24.83
C CYS A 296 -1.25 10.46 -23.32
N PRO A 297 -0.24 10.26 -22.46
CA PRO A 297 -0.40 10.49 -21.03
C PRO A 297 -0.72 11.96 -20.77
N GLY A 298 -1.59 12.23 -19.82
CA GLY A 298 -2.13 13.55 -19.53
C GLY A 298 -3.42 13.50 -18.72
N GLN A 299 -3.94 14.68 -18.40
CA GLN A 299 -5.26 14.87 -17.80
C GLN A 299 -6.32 14.86 -18.90
N TYR A 300 -7.41 14.12 -18.69
CA TYR A 300 -8.53 14.01 -19.61
C TYR A 300 -9.78 14.57 -18.95
N THR A 301 -10.21 15.76 -19.40
CA THR A 301 -11.38 16.47 -18.85
C THR A 301 -12.73 15.89 -19.32
N ASN A 302 -12.70 14.79 -20.06
CA ASN A 302 -13.82 14.12 -20.72
C ASN A 302 -13.38 12.68 -21.09
N ALA A 303 -14.29 11.89 -21.66
CA ALA A 303 -14.12 10.46 -21.82
C ALA A 303 -12.90 10.07 -22.67
N LEU A 304 -12.25 8.98 -22.25
CA LEU A 304 -11.33 8.21 -23.07
C LEU A 304 -12.07 6.95 -23.57
N ALA A 305 -12.25 6.82 -24.88
CA ALA A 305 -13.03 5.72 -25.43
C ALA A 305 -12.32 5.05 -26.61
N VAL A 306 -12.46 3.73 -26.71
CA VAL A 306 -12.01 2.93 -27.85
C VAL A 306 -13.22 2.18 -28.37
N GLN A 307 -13.69 2.52 -29.57
CA GLN A 307 -14.86 1.88 -30.16
C GLN A 307 -14.56 0.47 -30.65
N ASN A 308 -15.61 -0.29 -30.95
CA ASN A 308 -15.50 -1.61 -31.54
C ASN A 308 -14.63 -1.58 -32.81
N SER A 309 -13.80 -2.61 -33.01
CA SER A 309 -12.85 -2.73 -34.12
C SER A 309 -11.77 -1.64 -34.20
N ALA A 310 -11.62 -0.81 -33.16
CA ALA A 310 -10.55 0.17 -33.04
C ALA A 310 -9.50 -0.28 -32.00
N THR A 311 -8.28 0.21 -32.15
CA THR A 311 -7.15 -0.09 -31.26
C THR A 311 -6.59 1.21 -30.68
N GLY A 312 -6.77 1.41 -29.38
CA GLY A 312 -6.10 2.47 -28.62
C GLY A 312 -4.77 1.96 -28.05
N VAL A 313 -3.67 2.63 -28.39
CA VAL A 313 -2.34 2.31 -27.87
C VAL A 313 -1.89 3.40 -26.90
N LEU A 314 -1.77 3.06 -25.63
CA LEU A 314 -1.32 3.94 -24.56
C LEU A 314 0.22 4.04 -24.60
N LEU A 315 0.74 5.26 -24.69
CA LEU A 315 2.14 5.53 -24.37
C LEU A 315 2.36 5.42 -22.85
N PRO A 316 3.59 5.13 -22.39
CA PRO A 316 3.88 4.99 -20.97
C PRO A 316 3.65 6.31 -20.24
N GLY A 317 3.04 6.23 -19.06
CA GLY A 317 2.72 7.41 -18.25
C GLY A 317 1.36 7.35 -17.58
N ILE A 318 0.97 8.50 -17.05
CA ILE A 318 -0.24 8.68 -16.23
C ILE A 318 -1.35 9.25 -17.12
N TYR A 319 -2.53 8.62 -17.06
CA TYR A 319 -3.76 9.05 -17.70
C TYR A 319 -4.76 9.37 -16.60
N GLU A 320 -4.95 10.65 -16.28
CA GLU A 320 -5.87 11.09 -15.24
C GLU A 320 -7.23 11.42 -15.88
N ILE A 321 -8.25 10.60 -15.65
CA ILE A 321 -9.59 10.77 -16.19
C ILE A 321 -10.45 11.51 -15.16
N GLN A 322 -10.78 12.75 -15.49
CA GLN A 322 -11.53 13.66 -14.63
C GLN A 322 -13.03 13.65 -14.91
N ALA A 323 -13.46 13.26 -16.11
CA ALA A 323 -14.88 13.17 -16.44
C ALA A 323 -15.23 12.09 -17.48
N ASN A 324 -16.48 11.62 -17.42
CA ASN A 324 -17.10 10.66 -18.34
C ASN A 324 -16.38 9.30 -18.52
N GLY A 325 -15.36 9.01 -17.71
CA GLY A 325 -14.79 7.68 -17.54
C GLY A 325 -14.02 7.15 -18.74
N VAL A 326 -13.82 5.83 -18.74
CA VAL A 326 -13.14 5.10 -19.81
C VAL A 326 -14.09 4.07 -20.39
N SER A 327 -14.23 4.01 -21.72
CA SER A 327 -15.07 3.00 -22.38
C SER A 327 -14.29 2.23 -23.44
N VAL A 328 -14.05 0.95 -23.19
CA VAL A 328 -13.30 0.07 -24.09
C VAL A 328 -14.26 -0.93 -24.72
N GLN A 329 -14.51 -0.78 -26.01
CA GLN A 329 -15.30 -1.70 -26.83
C GLN A 329 -14.46 -2.40 -27.91
N GLY A 330 -13.28 -1.85 -28.23
CA GLY A 330 -12.27 -2.47 -29.10
C GLY A 330 -11.07 -2.96 -28.29
N THR A 331 -9.87 -2.68 -28.77
CA THR A 331 -8.60 -3.07 -28.12
C THR A 331 -7.95 -1.87 -27.45
N LEU A 332 -7.78 -1.89 -26.13
CA LEU A 332 -6.95 -0.91 -25.41
C LEU A 332 -5.70 -1.60 -24.89
N ARG A 333 -4.51 -1.13 -25.24
CA ARG A 333 -3.29 -1.72 -24.72
C ARG A 333 -2.14 -0.74 -24.58
N THR A 334 -1.16 -1.14 -23.80
CA THR A 334 0.15 -0.48 -23.74
C THR A 334 0.96 -0.67 -25.02
N LEU A 335 2.01 0.13 -25.18
CA LEU A 335 3.05 -0.13 -26.17
C LEU A 335 3.58 -1.56 -26.00
N LYS A 336 3.60 -2.30 -27.12
CA LYS A 336 4.34 -3.55 -27.25
C LYS A 336 5.65 -3.25 -27.97
N HIS A 337 6.72 -4.01 -27.70
CA HIS A 337 8.04 -3.89 -28.34
C HIS A 337 7.92 -3.52 -29.83
N PRO A 338 8.79 -2.62 -30.36
CA PRO A 338 8.67 -2.12 -31.72
C PRO A 338 8.69 -3.32 -32.68
N ASP A 339 7.61 -3.47 -33.45
CA ASP A 339 7.49 -4.14 -34.76
C ASP A 339 6.04 -4.60 -35.04
N ASP A 340 5.15 -4.63 -34.05
CA ASP A 340 3.78 -5.14 -34.24
C ASP A 340 2.78 -4.12 -34.84
N ASP A 341 3.07 -2.81 -34.88
CA ASP A 341 2.07 -1.80 -35.30
C ASP A 341 2.57 -0.69 -36.25
N GLY A 342 3.86 -0.61 -36.56
CA GLY A 342 4.41 0.47 -37.40
C GLY A 342 4.27 1.89 -36.81
N LEU A 343 4.06 2.01 -35.50
CA LEU A 343 3.78 3.27 -34.79
C LEU A 343 5.03 4.12 -34.47
N ILE A 344 6.24 3.63 -34.77
CA ILE A 344 7.48 4.41 -34.62
C ILE A 344 7.39 5.65 -35.51
N GLY A 345 7.54 6.83 -34.91
CA GLY A 345 7.43 8.11 -35.61
C GLY A 345 6.00 8.69 -35.75
N GLN A 346 4.96 8.00 -35.27
CA GLN A 346 3.55 8.42 -35.47
C GLN A 346 2.89 9.17 -34.29
N ALA A 347 3.64 9.66 -33.31
CA ALA A 347 3.08 10.41 -32.18
C ALA A 347 2.71 11.87 -32.54
N THR A 348 1.87 12.05 -33.55
CA THR A 348 1.29 13.36 -33.90
C THR A 348 0.25 13.74 -32.85
N GLY A 349 0.50 14.77 -32.04
CA GLY A 349 -0.49 15.33 -31.11
C GLY A 349 -0.25 15.06 -29.62
N CYS A 350 0.77 14.30 -29.24
CA CYS A 350 1.30 14.37 -27.88
C CYS A 350 2.28 15.55 -27.85
N SER A 351 1.98 16.63 -27.14
CA SER A 351 2.92 17.71 -26.86
C SER A 351 3.99 17.23 -25.88
N LEU A 352 4.77 16.22 -26.30
CA LEU A 352 5.95 15.75 -25.60
C LEU A 352 7.03 16.84 -25.78
N PRO A 353 7.95 17.01 -24.79
CA PRO A 353 9.01 18.03 -24.85
C PRO A 353 9.87 17.98 -26.12
N ASP A 354 9.85 16.85 -26.83
CA ASP A 354 10.51 16.68 -28.12
C ASP A 354 9.45 16.33 -29.17
N ALA A 355 9.19 17.25 -30.10
CA ALA A 355 8.32 16.99 -31.23
C ALA A 355 8.82 15.74 -31.99
N GLN A 356 7.98 14.71 -32.05
CA GLN A 356 8.15 13.43 -32.77
C GLN A 356 9.09 12.40 -32.13
N THR A 357 8.50 11.36 -31.52
CA THR A 357 8.65 9.92 -31.86
C THR A 357 8.41 9.05 -30.62
N VAL A 358 7.76 7.90 -30.82
CA VAL A 358 7.84 6.80 -29.83
C VAL A 358 9.32 6.40 -29.75
N THR A 359 9.95 6.58 -28.60
CA THR A 359 11.39 6.33 -28.44
C THR A 359 11.67 4.90 -28.01
N ALA A 360 12.87 4.39 -28.31
CA ALA A 360 13.30 3.06 -27.87
C ALA A 360 13.20 2.89 -26.33
N ALA A 361 13.42 3.96 -25.57
CA ALA A 361 13.36 3.94 -24.11
C ALA A 361 11.96 3.66 -23.55
N MET A 362 10.90 4.04 -24.28
CA MET A 362 9.51 3.81 -23.87
C MET A 362 9.11 2.32 -23.91
N PHE A 363 9.85 1.50 -24.65
CA PHE A 363 9.62 0.06 -24.69
C PHE A 363 10.32 -0.69 -23.56
N ASN A 364 11.30 -0.08 -22.89
CA ASN A 364 11.96 -0.67 -21.73
C ASN A 364 11.04 -0.69 -20.49
N ASP A 365 10.12 0.26 -20.42
CA ASP A 365 9.13 0.39 -19.35
C ASP A 365 7.83 0.91 -19.96
N PRO A 366 7.02 0.02 -20.56
CA PRO A 366 5.78 0.40 -21.24
C PRO A 366 4.64 0.74 -20.28
N GLY A 367 4.93 0.85 -18.98
CA GLY A 367 3.90 0.85 -17.96
C GLY A 367 3.04 2.11 -17.94
N VAL A 368 1.77 1.90 -17.66
CA VAL A 368 0.74 2.93 -17.66
C VAL A 368 -0.08 2.87 -16.38
N ILE A 369 -0.60 4.02 -15.99
CA ILE A 369 -1.59 4.11 -14.93
C ILE A 369 -2.79 4.91 -15.44
N LEU A 370 -3.98 4.32 -15.31
CA LEU A 370 -5.27 4.89 -15.61
C LEU A 370 -5.89 5.29 -14.28
N GLU A 371 -5.76 6.56 -13.95
CA GLU A 371 -6.31 7.17 -12.75
C GLU A 371 -7.71 7.70 -13.05
N VAL A 372 -8.70 7.36 -12.24
CA VAL A 372 -10.09 7.77 -12.46
C VAL A 372 -10.66 8.41 -11.21
N ARG A 373 -11.19 9.63 -11.37
CA ARG A 373 -11.96 10.32 -10.34
C ARG A 373 -13.40 9.81 -10.30
N PRO A 374 -13.89 9.26 -9.17
CA PRO A 374 -15.27 8.76 -9.09
C PRO A 374 -16.35 9.85 -9.03
N ASP A 375 -15.97 11.14 -9.03
CA ASP A 375 -16.81 12.28 -8.66
C ASP A 375 -18.29 12.11 -9.02
N ASN A 376 -19.16 12.16 -8.00
CA ASN A 376 -20.59 12.03 -8.17
C ASN A 376 -21.28 13.36 -8.48
N MET A 377 -20.78 14.09 -9.48
CA MET A 377 -21.27 15.45 -9.82
C MET A 377 -22.75 15.52 -10.21
N SER A 378 -23.41 14.39 -10.48
CA SER A 378 -24.84 14.35 -10.82
C SER A 378 -25.77 13.90 -9.67
N GLY A 379 -25.25 13.69 -8.46
CA GLY A 379 -26.05 13.36 -7.27
C GLY A 379 -26.68 11.97 -7.25
N SER A 380 -26.12 10.97 -7.95
CA SER A 380 -26.63 9.58 -7.90
C SER A 380 -26.19 8.89 -6.60
N THR A 381 -27.11 8.31 -5.83
CA THR A 381 -26.77 7.59 -4.59
C THR A 381 -25.99 6.29 -4.81
N ILE A 382 -25.90 5.81 -6.05
CA ILE A 382 -25.11 4.63 -6.44
C ILE A 382 -23.65 5.02 -6.75
N CYS A 383 -23.33 6.30 -6.92
CA CYS A 383 -21.97 6.76 -7.22
C CYS A 383 -21.31 6.02 -8.41
N ASN A 384 -22.09 5.78 -9.46
CA ASN A 384 -21.68 5.08 -10.67
C ASN A 384 -21.30 6.06 -11.79
N LYS A 385 -20.50 7.08 -11.46
CA LYS A 385 -20.00 8.07 -12.42
C LYS A 385 -18.57 7.78 -12.84
N HIS A 386 -18.22 8.32 -14.00
CA HIS A 386 -16.92 8.17 -14.64
C HIS A 386 -16.45 6.71 -14.75
N ILE A 387 -17.39 5.82 -15.09
CA ILE A 387 -17.18 4.39 -15.14
C ILE A 387 -15.95 4.05 -15.99
N PHE A 388 -15.08 3.19 -15.45
CA PHE A 388 -14.06 2.49 -16.20
C PHE A 388 -14.65 1.17 -16.68
N ALA A 389 -15.05 1.14 -17.96
CA ALA A 389 -15.76 0.02 -18.55
C ALA A 389 -14.96 -0.68 -19.65
N ALA A 390 -15.00 -2.00 -19.63
CA ALA A 390 -14.67 -2.86 -20.76
C ALA A 390 -15.95 -3.61 -21.18
N ALA A 391 -16.32 -3.51 -22.45
CA ALA A 391 -17.56 -4.06 -23.01
C ALA A 391 -17.33 -5.42 -23.71
N ALA A 392 -18.41 -6.08 -24.12
CA ALA A 392 -18.36 -7.37 -24.79
C ALA A 392 -17.47 -7.34 -26.06
N ASN A 393 -16.59 -8.33 -26.20
CA ASN A 393 -15.58 -8.48 -27.27
C ASN A 393 -14.42 -7.47 -27.23
N SER A 394 -14.33 -6.63 -26.19
CA SER A 394 -13.17 -5.76 -26.01
C SER A 394 -11.95 -6.55 -25.53
N THR A 395 -10.76 -6.04 -25.84
CA THR A 395 -9.51 -6.57 -25.28
C THR A 395 -8.75 -5.47 -24.57
N MET A 396 -8.23 -5.77 -23.39
CA MET A 396 -7.44 -4.85 -22.59
C MET A 396 -6.11 -5.50 -22.20
N THR A 397 -4.98 -4.84 -22.46
CA THR A 397 -3.66 -5.36 -22.06
C THR A 397 -2.76 -4.26 -21.51
N LEU A 398 -2.58 -4.25 -20.19
CA LEU A 398 -1.85 -3.21 -19.49
C LEU A 398 -0.57 -3.75 -18.87
N ALA A 399 0.55 -3.09 -19.15
CA ALA A 399 1.82 -3.37 -18.53
C ALA A 399 1.99 -2.52 -17.26
N ALA A 400 2.51 -3.11 -16.19
CA ALA A 400 2.83 -2.42 -14.95
C ALA A 400 4.18 -1.68 -15.05
N SER A 401 4.39 -0.66 -14.23
CA SER A 401 5.71 -0.04 -14.03
C SER A 401 6.04 0.04 -12.54
N PRO A 402 7.26 -0.34 -12.13
CA PRO A 402 7.75 -0.10 -10.77
C PRO A 402 7.76 1.38 -10.37
N LYS A 403 7.81 2.31 -11.35
CA LYS A 403 7.73 3.76 -11.09
C LYS A 403 6.39 4.18 -10.47
N TYR A 404 5.33 3.41 -10.74
CA TYR A 404 3.97 3.67 -10.27
C TYR A 404 3.49 2.56 -9.34
N PHE A 405 4.41 1.97 -8.56
CA PHE A 405 4.11 0.88 -7.61
C PHE A 405 3.39 -0.31 -8.27
N ASN A 406 3.64 -0.55 -9.56
CA ASN A 406 2.94 -1.55 -10.35
C ASN A 406 1.41 -1.39 -10.38
N ILE A 407 0.87 -0.20 -10.13
CA ILE A 407 -0.56 0.07 -10.24
C ILE A 407 -0.91 0.44 -11.69
N ASN A 408 -1.91 -0.22 -12.26
CA ASN A 408 -2.38 0.04 -13.61
C ASN A 408 -3.70 0.81 -13.65
N ILE A 409 -4.59 0.53 -12.72
CA ILE A 409 -5.86 1.24 -12.59
C ILE A 409 -5.91 1.75 -11.16
N TYR A 410 -6.07 3.06 -11.01
CA TYR A 410 -6.15 3.74 -9.72
C TYR A 410 -7.47 4.49 -9.65
N ILE A 411 -8.38 4.05 -8.80
CA ILE A 411 -9.64 4.73 -8.54
C ILE A 411 -9.43 5.60 -7.30
N GLU A 412 -9.50 6.92 -7.49
CA GLU A 412 -9.34 7.86 -6.37
C GLU A 412 -10.42 7.63 -5.31
N VAL A 413 -10.10 7.90 -4.04
CA VAL A 413 -11.10 7.85 -2.97
C VAL A 413 -11.91 9.15 -3.00
N MET A 414 -13.17 9.07 -3.44
CA MET A 414 -14.05 10.25 -3.49
C MET A 414 -14.29 10.81 -2.08
N PRO A 415 -13.95 12.07 -1.78
CA PRO A 415 -14.17 12.65 -0.45
C PRO A 415 -15.65 12.56 -0.02
N GLY A 416 -15.90 12.08 1.20
CA GLY A 416 -17.27 11.98 1.74
C GLY A 416 -18.15 10.91 1.09
N TRP A 417 -17.57 9.97 0.34
CA TRP A 417 -18.31 8.89 -0.34
C TRP A 417 -19.21 8.09 0.60
N GLN A 418 -18.82 7.86 1.86
CA GLN A 418 -19.65 7.13 2.83
C GLN A 418 -21.00 7.81 3.11
N THR A 419 -21.09 9.13 2.92
CA THR A 419 -22.33 9.90 3.11
C THR A 419 -23.06 10.18 1.79
N THR A 420 -22.36 10.08 0.67
CA THR A 420 -22.90 10.38 -0.67
C THR A 420 -23.43 9.11 -1.36
N CYS A 421 -22.70 8.01 -1.24
CA CYS A 421 -23.00 6.73 -1.87
C CYS A 421 -23.83 5.87 -0.92
N THR A 422 -25.13 6.11 -0.88
CA THR A 422 -26.05 5.51 0.10
C THR A 422 -26.68 4.19 -0.36
N ASN A 423 -26.40 3.73 -1.58
CA ASN A 423 -26.80 2.41 -2.03
C ASN A 423 -25.83 1.33 -1.51
N ALA A 424 -26.34 0.33 -0.78
CA ALA A 424 -25.53 -0.72 -0.19
C ALA A 424 -25.09 -1.79 -1.22
N PRO A 425 -23.88 -2.38 -1.10
CA PRO A 425 -22.81 -1.97 -0.18
C PRO A 425 -22.34 -0.54 -0.51
N LEU A 426 -22.20 0.31 0.51
CA LEU A 426 -21.82 1.71 0.31
C LEU A 426 -20.49 1.75 -0.42
N GLY A 427 -20.32 2.56 -1.46
CA GLY A 427 -19.06 2.65 -2.21
C GLY A 427 -19.27 3.28 -3.57
N THR A 428 -18.18 3.65 -4.23
CA THR A 428 -18.23 4.06 -5.64
C THR A 428 -18.47 2.84 -6.52
N ASN A 429 -18.91 3.04 -7.76
CA ASN A 429 -19.24 1.96 -8.69
C ASN A 429 -18.58 2.23 -10.05
N VAL A 430 -17.27 2.36 -10.06
CA VAL A 430 -16.46 2.86 -11.19
C VAL A 430 -15.99 1.72 -12.09
N VAL A 431 -15.34 0.68 -11.55
CA VAL A 431 -14.77 -0.40 -12.37
C VAL A 431 -15.84 -1.42 -12.75
N ARG A 432 -16.08 -1.57 -14.06
CA ARG A 432 -17.12 -2.45 -14.62
C ARG A 432 -16.65 -3.20 -15.86
N PHE A 433 -16.27 -4.46 -15.71
CA PHE A 433 -15.98 -5.34 -16.85
C PHE A 433 -17.21 -6.18 -17.18
N ALA A 434 -17.69 -6.03 -18.42
CA ALA A 434 -18.87 -6.73 -18.90
C ALA A 434 -18.52 -8.14 -19.43
N GLY A 435 -19.56 -8.98 -19.57
CA GLY A 435 -19.42 -10.30 -20.18
C GLY A 435 -18.79 -10.26 -21.57
N GLY A 436 -17.76 -11.09 -21.78
CA GLY A 436 -17.07 -11.23 -23.05
C GLY A 436 -15.91 -10.25 -23.29
N SER A 437 -15.54 -9.37 -22.35
CA SER A 437 -14.28 -8.62 -22.42
C SER A 437 -13.09 -9.50 -22.03
N CYS A 438 -12.00 -9.52 -22.78
CA CYS A 438 -10.75 -10.17 -22.39
C CYS A 438 -9.81 -9.11 -21.78
N TYR A 439 -9.39 -9.25 -20.53
CA TYR A 439 -8.40 -8.35 -19.92
C TYR A 439 -7.18 -9.12 -19.44
N SER A 440 -6.02 -8.48 -19.58
CA SER A 440 -4.75 -8.93 -19.02
C SER A 440 -4.06 -7.70 -18.43
N ILE A 441 -4.20 -7.54 -17.12
CA ILE A 441 -3.64 -6.43 -16.38
C ILE A 441 -2.49 -7.00 -15.58
N ALA A 442 -1.26 -6.60 -15.91
CA ALA A 442 -0.06 -7.15 -15.27
C ALA A 442 0.15 -6.61 -13.84
N GLY A 443 -0.31 -5.39 -13.59
CA GLY A 443 -0.27 -4.71 -12.32
C GLY A 443 -1.61 -4.73 -11.59
N ILE A 444 -1.82 -3.74 -10.74
CA ILE A 444 -2.94 -3.75 -9.78
C ILE A 444 -4.12 -2.95 -10.32
N VAL A 445 -5.32 -3.45 -10.02
CA VAL A 445 -6.56 -2.68 -10.04
C VAL A 445 -6.85 -2.24 -8.61
N TYR A 446 -6.55 -0.97 -8.31
CA TYR A 446 -6.64 -0.40 -6.97
C TYR A 446 -7.81 0.58 -6.89
N GLY A 447 -8.80 0.26 -6.06
CA GLY A 447 -9.96 1.10 -5.78
C GLY A 447 -10.52 0.77 -4.41
N PRO A 448 -9.89 1.24 -3.32
CA PRO A 448 -10.18 0.80 -1.96
C PRO A 448 -11.58 1.22 -1.47
N ALA A 449 -12.23 2.15 -2.16
CA ALA A 449 -13.61 2.59 -1.91
C ALA A 449 -14.58 2.20 -3.04
N ASP A 450 -14.14 1.39 -4.01
CA ASP A 450 -14.92 1.01 -5.18
C ASP A 450 -15.53 -0.39 -5.07
N ASN A 451 -16.82 -0.48 -5.38
CA ASN A 451 -17.55 -1.73 -5.58
C ASN A 451 -17.33 -2.18 -7.02
N MET A 452 -16.31 -3.01 -7.21
CA MET A 452 -15.92 -3.47 -8.53
C MET A 452 -16.86 -4.56 -9.02
N VAL A 453 -17.22 -4.49 -10.30
CA VAL A 453 -17.91 -5.58 -10.99
C VAL A 453 -17.02 -6.08 -12.10
N MET A 454 -16.67 -7.36 -12.02
CA MET A 454 -15.92 -8.04 -13.07
C MET A 454 -16.75 -9.20 -13.59
N THR A 455 -16.66 -9.47 -14.88
CA THR A 455 -17.23 -10.67 -15.46
C THR A 455 -16.11 -11.48 -16.10
N GLY A 456 -16.14 -12.79 -15.85
CA GLY A 456 -15.29 -13.72 -16.56
C GLY A 456 -15.71 -13.86 -18.02
N SER A 457 -14.75 -13.97 -18.93
CA SER A 457 -15.00 -14.20 -20.36
C SER A 457 -14.33 -15.48 -20.88
N GLY A 458 -13.57 -16.18 -20.03
CA GLY A 458 -12.78 -17.35 -20.41
C GLY A 458 -11.55 -17.02 -21.27
N CYS A 459 -11.31 -15.74 -21.59
CA CYS A 459 -10.14 -15.25 -22.32
C CYS A 459 -9.44 -14.14 -21.52
N GLY A 460 -8.10 -14.09 -21.63
CA GLY A 460 -7.28 -13.20 -20.81
C GLY A 460 -6.96 -13.79 -19.44
N THR A 461 -5.83 -13.36 -18.90
CA THR A 461 -5.37 -13.66 -17.53
C THR A 461 -4.82 -12.37 -16.95
N GLY A 462 -5.39 -11.87 -15.85
CA GLY A 462 -4.74 -10.86 -15.02
C GLY A 462 -3.44 -11.44 -14.46
N VAL A 463 -2.38 -10.65 -14.31
CA VAL A 463 -1.09 -11.08 -13.74
C VAL A 463 -0.76 -10.35 -12.42
N GLY A 464 -1.71 -9.58 -11.90
CA GLY A 464 -1.50 -8.70 -10.75
C GLY A 464 -2.45 -8.98 -9.58
N GLN A 465 -2.91 -7.90 -8.95
CA GLN A 465 -3.75 -7.93 -7.76
C GLN A 465 -4.99 -7.05 -7.96
N VAL A 466 -6.10 -7.43 -7.33
CA VAL A 466 -7.28 -6.59 -7.19
C VAL A 466 -7.40 -6.14 -5.75
N VAL A 467 -7.44 -4.84 -5.52
CA VAL A 467 -7.71 -4.23 -4.21
C VAL A 467 -8.96 -3.38 -4.34
N ALA A 468 -10.06 -3.84 -3.75
CA ALA A 468 -11.37 -3.23 -3.91
C ALA A 468 -12.07 -3.03 -2.54
N TRP A 469 -13.13 -2.23 -2.52
CA TRP A 469 -14.04 -2.21 -1.38
C TRP A 469 -14.87 -3.51 -1.37
N THR A 470 -15.55 -3.79 -2.49
CA THR A 470 -16.18 -5.09 -2.75
C THR A 470 -15.90 -5.54 -4.19
N LEU A 471 -15.99 -6.85 -4.44
CA LEU A 471 -15.86 -7.43 -5.77
C LEU A 471 -17.00 -8.40 -6.03
N THR A 472 -17.79 -8.09 -7.07
CA THR A 472 -18.80 -9.02 -7.60
C THR A 472 -18.33 -9.59 -8.93
N VAL A 473 -18.22 -10.91 -8.99
CA VAL A 473 -18.04 -11.65 -10.24
C VAL A 473 -19.41 -11.97 -10.82
N ASN A 474 -19.82 -11.25 -11.86
CA ASN A 474 -21.12 -11.45 -12.53
C ASN A 474 -20.97 -12.31 -13.78
N GLY A 475 -22.04 -13.03 -14.16
CA GLY A 475 -22.14 -13.73 -15.45
C GLY A 475 -21.53 -15.14 -15.46
N ASN A 476 -21.67 -15.83 -16.60
CA ASN A 476 -21.42 -17.28 -16.69
C ASN A 476 -19.99 -17.65 -17.16
N GLY A 477 -19.03 -16.74 -17.00
CA GLY A 477 -17.66 -16.96 -17.45
C GLY A 477 -16.67 -17.05 -16.30
N THR A 478 -15.42 -17.39 -16.65
CA THR A 478 -14.33 -17.57 -15.70
C THR A 478 -13.46 -16.32 -15.63
N LEU A 479 -13.28 -15.78 -14.42
CA LEU A 479 -12.26 -14.79 -14.08
C LEU A 479 -10.95 -15.54 -13.81
N ASN A 480 -9.94 -15.35 -14.65
CA ASN A 480 -8.63 -15.96 -14.48
C ASN A 480 -7.63 -14.92 -13.95
N GLU A 481 -7.21 -15.09 -12.69
CA GLU A 481 -6.21 -14.23 -12.07
C GLU A 481 -4.93 -15.03 -11.80
N THR A 482 -3.84 -14.59 -12.41
CA THR A 482 -2.50 -15.10 -12.20
C THR A 482 -1.80 -14.19 -11.19
N TYR A 483 -1.67 -14.60 -9.94
CA TYR A 483 -0.97 -13.79 -8.96
C TYR A 483 0.55 -13.88 -9.15
N ASN A 484 1.22 -12.76 -9.39
CA ASN A 484 2.68 -12.71 -9.42
C ASN A 484 3.23 -11.80 -8.30
N PRO A 485 3.87 -12.35 -7.24
CA PRO A 485 4.37 -11.55 -6.12
C PRO A 485 5.45 -10.53 -6.53
N ASN A 486 6.12 -10.73 -7.67
CA ASN A 486 7.14 -9.79 -8.17
C ASN A 486 6.54 -8.58 -8.88
N LEU A 487 5.26 -8.61 -9.25
CA LEU A 487 4.53 -7.53 -9.92
C LEU A 487 3.54 -6.84 -8.99
N LEU A 488 3.59 -7.17 -7.70
CA LEU A 488 2.78 -6.54 -6.66
C LEU A 488 3.25 -5.12 -6.33
N PRO A 489 2.37 -4.33 -5.69
CA PRO A 489 2.77 -3.04 -5.16
C PRO A 489 3.67 -3.26 -3.96
N TYR A 490 4.82 -2.60 -3.98
CA TYR A 490 5.72 -2.64 -2.85
C TYR A 490 5.72 -1.31 -2.12
N MET A 491 5.16 -1.31 -0.91
CA MET A 491 5.32 -0.23 0.05
C MET A 491 5.94 -0.78 1.32
N LYS A 492 7.26 -0.60 1.45
CA LYS A 492 7.99 -0.73 2.72
C LYS A 492 8.81 0.54 2.92
N GLY A 493 8.60 1.26 4.01
CA GLY A 493 9.31 2.51 4.21
C GLY A 493 9.20 3.05 5.64
N LEU A 494 10.19 3.84 6.03
CA LEU A 494 10.11 4.68 7.22
C LEU A 494 9.32 5.94 6.87
N VAL A 495 8.38 6.28 7.74
CA VAL A 495 7.68 7.56 7.76
C VAL A 495 8.28 8.35 8.91
N GLN A 496 9.01 9.40 8.54
CA GLN A 496 9.68 10.31 9.47
C GLN A 496 8.78 11.49 9.83
#